data_AF-A0A7C5FQN7-F1
#
_entry.id   AF-A0A7C5FQN7-F1
#
_cell.length_a   1.000
_cell.length_b   1.000
_cell.length_c   1.000
_cell.angle_alpha   90.00
_cell.angle_beta   90.00
_cell.angle_gamma   90.00
#
_symmetry.space_group_name_H-M   'P 1'
#
loop_
_entity.id
_entity.type
_entity.pdbx_description
1 polymer ?
#
loop_
_entity_poly.entity_id
_entity_poly.type
_entity_poly.pdbx_seq_one_letter_code
_entity_poly.pdbx_strand_id
1 'polypeptide(L)'
;MARKSLDLQLVERLAAIGCTDREIALICGCGEATIQRQGREALDRGRAKLKKSLRRKQLELARKGNVPMLIWLGKQYLDQRDRQDVNHSGEAITVTERIVTHRLDSASG
;
A
#
# COMPACT_ATOMS: atom_id res chain seq x y z
N MET A 1 26.53 29.20 2.39
CA MET A 1 25.51 28.73 1.43
C MET A 1 24.14 29.19 1.90
N ALA A 2 23.37 29.88 1.06
CA ALA A 2 22.04 30.38 1.43
C ALA A 2 21.07 29.21 1.69
N ARG A 3 20.39 29.22 2.84
CA ARG A 3 19.36 28.22 3.16
C ARG A 3 18.15 28.50 2.26
N LYS A 4 17.95 27.69 1.22
CA LYS A 4 16.75 27.80 0.37
C LYS A 4 15.53 27.51 1.23
N SER A 5 14.59 28.45 1.31
CA SER A 5 13.32 28.23 2.00
C SER A 5 12.51 27.18 1.25
N LEU A 6 11.94 26.21 1.98
CA LEU A 6 11.12 25.17 1.40
C LEU A 6 9.72 25.72 1.12
N ASP A 7 9.26 25.65 -0.14
CA ASP A 7 7.89 26.00 -0.50
C ASP A 7 6.91 24.92 -0.02
N LEU A 8 6.32 25.16 1.15
CA LEU A 8 5.37 24.25 1.78
C LEU A 8 4.05 24.11 0.99
N GLN A 9 3.65 25.13 0.23
CA GLN A 9 2.45 25.03 -0.59
C GLN A 9 2.67 24.09 -1.78
N LEU A 10 3.85 24.15 -2.39
CA LEU A 10 4.22 23.21 -3.45
C LEU A 10 4.28 21.77 -2.91
N VAL A 11 4.91 21.55 -1.76
CA VAL A 11 4.96 20.23 -1.10
C VAL A 11 3.55 19.67 -0.88
N GLU A 12 2.64 20.49 -0.34
CA GLU A 12 1.26 20.08 -0.09
C GLU A 12 0.50 19.73 -1.39
N ARG A 13 0.67 20.54 -2.46
CA ARG A 13 0.03 20.28 -3.76
C ARG A 13 0.53 18.98 -4.39
N LEU A 14 1.83 18.72 -4.34
CA LEU A 14 2.43 17.49 -4.88
C LEU A 14 2.00 16.26 -4.07
N ALA A 15 1.99 16.35 -2.75
CA ALA A 15 1.49 15.27 -1.89
C ALA A 15 -0.02 15.00 -2.13
N ALA A 16 -0.80 16.03 -2.45
CA ALA A 16 -2.23 15.89 -2.75
C ALA A 16 -2.54 15.16 -4.06
N ILE A 17 -1.59 15.09 -5.00
CA ILE A 17 -1.71 14.33 -6.24
C ILE A 17 -1.04 12.96 -6.19
N GLY A 18 -0.42 12.61 -5.06
CA GLY A 18 0.18 11.29 -4.84
C GLY A 18 1.66 11.17 -5.14
N CYS A 19 2.39 12.28 -5.31
CA CYS A 19 3.85 12.22 -5.38
C CYS A 19 4.44 11.66 -4.07
N THR A 20 5.48 10.85 -4.22
CA THR A 20 6.32 10.33 -3.15
C THR A 20 7.23 11.43 -2.59
N ASP A 21 7.74 11.24 -1.37
CA ASP A 21 8.63 12.22 -0.75
C ASP A 21 9.93 12.41 -1.55
N ARG A 22 10.39 11.37 -2.25
CA ARG A 22 11.51 11.41 -3.20
C ARG A 22 11.24 12.35 -4.38
N GLU A 23 10.09 12.19 -5.04
CA GLU A 23 9.70 13.02 -6.17
C GLU A 23 9.53 14.47 -5.74
N ILE A 24 8.89 14.69 -4.59
CA ILE A 24 8.73 16.02 -3.99
C ILE A 24 10.09 16.66 -3.73
N ALA A 25 11.03 15.92 -3.12
CA ALA A 25 12.37 16.41 -2.83
C ALA A 25 13.15 16.79 -4.09
N LEU A 26 13.06 15.97 -5.15
CA LEU A 26 13.65 16.26 -6.46
C LEU A 26 13.09 17.55 -7.06
N ILE A 27 11.76 17.72 -7.05
CA ILE A 27 11.09 18.92 -7.58
C ILE A 27 11.46 20.17 -6.76
N CYS A 28 11.51 20.05 -5.43
CA CYS A 28 11.88 21.16 -4.55
C CYS A 28 13.39 21.47 -4.55
N GLY A 29 14.21 20.62 -5.19
CA GLY A 29 15.67 20.78 -5.22
C GLY A 29 16.31 20.65 -3.84
N CYS A 30 15.81 19.74 -3.00
CA CYS A 30 16.33 19.48 -1.67
C CYS A 30 16.42 17.97 -1.39
N GLY A 31 17.02 17.60 -0.25
CA GLY A 31 17.06 16.21 0.19
C GLY A 31 15.75 15.77 0.86
N GLU A 32 15.42 14.48 0.79
CA GLU A 32 14.22 13.90 1.40
C GLU A 32 14.14 14.16 2.91
N ALA A 33 15.27 14.07 3.62
CA ALA A 33 15.34 14.37 5.05
C ALA A 33 14.89 15.81 5.36
N THR A 34 15.09 16.75 4.44
CA THR A 34 14.63 18.14 4.58
C THR A 34 13.11 18.22 4.40
N ILE A 35 12.55 17.51 3.42
CA ILE A 35 11.09 17.39 3.25
C ILE A 35 10.44 16.79 4.50
N GLN A 36 10.99 15.70 5.05
CA GLN A 36 10.42 15.05 6.23
C GLN A 36 10.47 15.92 7.48
N ARG A 37 11.54 16.68 7.67
CA ARG A 37 11.73 17.51 8.86
C ARG A 37 10.95 18.82 8.79
N GLN A 38 10.90 19.46 7.62
CA GLN A 38 10.35 20.82 7.48
C GLN A 38 8.98 20.85 6.78
N GLY A 39 8.71 19.87 5.93
CA GLY A 39 7.48 19.76 5.14
C GLY A 39 6.44 18.81 5.74
N ARG A 40 6.64 18.28 6.94
CA ARG A 40 5.79 17.22 7.52
C ARG A 40 4.30 17.57 7.50
N GLU A 41 3.94 18.74 8.01
CA GLU A 41 2.53 19.15 8.03
C GLU A 41 1.94 19.34 6.63
N ALA A 42 2.74 19.89 5.70
CA ALA A 42 2.33 20.05 4.31
C ALA A 42 2.09 18.70 3.62
N LEU A 43 2.98 17.72 3.87
CA LEU A 43 2.80 16.33 3.43
C LEU A 43 1.52 15.74 4.01
N ASP A 44 1.30 15.86 5.31
CA ASP A 44 0.14 15.28 5.98
C ASP A 44 -1.17 15.88 5.48
N ARG A 45 -1.24 17.20 5.29
CA ARG A 45 -2.39 17.87 4.66
C ARG A 45 -2.61 17.41 3.22
N GLY A 46 -1.55 17.33 2.42
CA GLY A 46 -1.64 16.88 1.02
C GLY A 46 -2.15 15.43 0.94
N ARG A 47 -1.55 14.53 1.72
CA ARG A 47 -1.96 13.11 1.80
C ARG A 47 -3.41 12.96 2.28
N ALA A 48 -3.85 13.80 3.22
CA ALA A 48 -5.25 13.82 3.64
C ALA A 48 -6.19 14.24 2.48
N LYS A 49 -5.80 15.23 1.67
CA LYS A 49 -6.54 15.63 0.46
C LYS A 49 -6.62 14.50 -0.57
N LEU A 50 -5.51 13.79 -0.80
CA LEU A 50 -5.49 12.62 -1.69
C LEU A 50 -6.44 11.53 -1.18
N LYS A 51 -6.36 11.16 0.11
CA LYS A 51 -7.28 10.17 0.70
C LYS A 51 -8.74 10.59 0.57
N LYS A 52 -9.04 11.89 0.73
CA LYS A 52 -10.40 12.44 0.56
C LYS A 52 -10.87 12.34 -0.90
N SER A 53 -10.02 12.68 -1.87
CA SER A 53 -10.37 12.62 -3.30
C SER A 53 -10.61 11.18 -3.76
N LEU A 54 -9.77 10.25 -3.32
CA LEU A 54 -9.92 8.81 -3.59
C LEU A 54 -11.24 8.27 -3.00
N ARG A 55 -11.53 8.55 -1.73
CA ARG A 55 -12.80 8.14 -1.10
C ARG A 55 -14.02 8.67 -1.84
N ARG A 56 -13.98 9.95 -2.27
CA ARG A 56 -15.05 10.53 -3.09
C ARG A 56 -15.22 9.77 -4.40
N LYS A 57 -14.13 9.40 -5.06
CA LYS A 57 -14.19 8.66 -6.33
C LYS A 57 -14.72 7.23 -6.14
N GLN A 58 -14.30 6.56 -5.07
CA GLN A 58 -14.81 5.24 -4.71
C GLN A 58 -16.33 5.27 -4.49
N LEU A 59 -16.84 6.26 -3.74
CA LEU A 59 -18.29 6.45 -3.54
C LEU A 59 -19.03 6.75 -4.85
N GLU A 60 -18.46 7.55 -5.74
CA GLU A 60 -19.03 7.83 -7.06
C GLU A 60 -19.15 6.55 -7.90
N LEU A 61 -18.09 5.74 -7.96
CA LEU A 61 -18.09 4.47 -8.71
C LEU A 61 -19.11 3.48 -8.14
N ALA A 62 -19.19 3.35 -6.81
CA ALA A 62 -20.19 2.52 -6.16
C ALA A 62 -21.61 2.94 -6.51
N ARG A 63 -21.91 4.26 -6.47
CA ARG A 63 -23.22 4.81 -6.86
C ARG A 63 -23.56 4.58 -8.33
N LYS A 64 -22.55 4.46 -9.20
CA LYS A 64 -22.70 4.11 -10.62
C LYS A 64 -22.88 2.60 -10.87
N GLY A 65 -22.98 1.79 -9.83
CA GLY A 65 -23.22 0.35 -9.93
C GLY A 65 -21.95 -0.50 -10.04
N ASN A 66 -20.77 0.03 -9.69
CA ASN A 66 -19.56 -0.80 -9.60
C ASN A 66 -19.68 -1.78 -8.43
N VAL A 67 -20.06 -3.04 -8.73
CA VAL A 67 -20.27 -4.11 -7.75
C VAL A 67 -19.02 -4.39 -6.89
N PRO A 68 -17.80 -4.53 -7.46
CA PRO A 68 -16.60 -4.69 -6.64
C PRO A 68 -16.40 -3.56 -5.62
N MET A 69 -16.69 -2.30 -5.99
CA MET A 69 -16.57 -1.16 -5.09
C MET A 69 -17.65 -1.16 -4.01
N LEU A 70 -18.87 -1.61 -4.31
CA LEU A 70 -19.93 -1.80 -3.32
C LEU A 70 -19.52 -2.84 -2.28
N ILE A 71 -18.96 -3.98 -2.71
CA ILE A 71 -18.43 -5.01 -1.81
C ILE A 71 -17.28 -4.43 -0.96
N TRP A 72 -16.33 -3.75 -1.59
CA TRP A 72 -15.18 -3.18 -0.89
C TRP A 72 -15.59 -2.16 0.17
N LEU A 73 -16.47 -1.21 -0.18
CA LEU A 73 -16.98 -0.22 0.78
C LEU A 73 -17.83 -0.86 1.87
N GLY A 74 -18.60 -1.90 1.55
CA GLY A 74 -19.35 -2.69 2.53
C GLY A 74 -18.42 -3.31 3.58
N LYS A 75 -17.29 -3.89 3.15
CA LYS A 75 -16.27 -4.41 4.07
C LYS A 75 -15.63 -3.29 4.91
N GLN A 76 -15.26 -2.17 4.29
CA GLN A 76 -14.52 -1.11 4.97
C GLN A 76 -15.36 -0.25 5.94
N TYR A 77 -16.64 -0.02 5.63
CA TYR A 77 -17.48 0.92 6.38
C TYR A 77 -18.66 0.28 7.10
N LEU A 78 -19.06 -0.95 6.72
CA LEU A 78 -20.26 -1.61 7.24
C LEU A 78 -19.96 -2.93 7.97
N ASP A 79 -18.68 -3.20 8.30
CA ASP A 79 -18.20 -4.43 8.95
C ASP A 79 -18.68 -5.73 8.27
N GLN A 80 -18.88 -5.71 6.94
CA GLN A 80 -19.16 -6.91 6.19
C GLN A 80 -17.92 -7.81 6.16
N ARG A 81 -18.10 -9.11 6.43
CA ARG A 81 -17.01 -10.10 6.45
C ARG A 81 -17.35 -11.25 5.50
N ASP A 82 -16.32 -11.78 4.86
CA ASP A 82 -16.47 -13.04 4.13
C ASP A 82 -16.61 -14.17 5.15
N ARG A 83 -17.66 -14.97 5.03
CA ARG A 83 -17.79 -16.20 5.81
C ARG A 83 -17.31 -17.36 4.95
N GLN A 84 -16.23 -17.99 5.35
CA GLN A 84 -15.81 -19.28 4.81
C GLN A 84 -16.28 -20.36 5.78
N ASP A 85 -17.34 -21.08 5.44
CA ASP A 85 -17.71 -22.29 6.16
C ASP A 85 -16.78 -23.41 5.66
N VAL A 86 -15.77 -23.74 6.46
CA VAL A 86 -14.90 -24.90 6.20
C VAL A 86 -15.64 -26.15 6.67
N ASN A 87 -16.35 -26.80 5.76
CA ASN A 87 -16.86 -28.14 6.01
C ASN A 87 -15.69 -29.12 5.94
N HIS A 88 -15.19 -29.56 7.09
CA HIS A 88 -14.30 -30.70 7.16
C HIS A 88 -15.10 -31.95 6.80
N SER A 89 -15.09 -32.36 5.52
CA SER A 89 -15.29 -33.77 5.22
C SER A 89 -14.14 -34.50 5.89
N GLY A 90 -14.43 -35.46 6.78
CA GLY A 90 -13.44 -36.22 7.56
C GLY A 90 -12.58 -37.16 6.71
N GLU A 91 -12.14 -36.71 5.54
CA GLU A 91 -11.30 -37.46 4.63
C GLU A 91 -9.86 -37.41 5.15
N ALA A 92 -9.33 -38.57 5.50
CA ALA A 92 -7.99 -38.69 6.06
C ALA A 92 -6.95 -38.30 5.01
N ILE A 93 -6.17 -37.26 5.29
CA ILE A 93 -5.03 -36.88 4.45
C ILE A 93 -3.88 -37.84 4.79
N THR A 94 -3.48 -38.67 3.83
CA THR A 94 -2.28 -39.51 3.94
C THR A 94 -1.08 -38.73 3.43
N VAL A 95 -0.13 -38.42 4.32
CA VAL A 95 1.14 -37.77 3.96
C VAL A 95 2.18 -38.87 3.70
N THR A 96 2.65 -38.99 2.46
CA THR A 96 3.74 -39.90 2.09
C THR A 96 5.03 -39.10 1.93
N GLU A 97 5.97 -39.25 2.87
CA GLU A 97 7.29 -38.64 2.78
C GLU A 97 8.27 -39.61 2.10
N ARG A 98 8.99 -39.13 1.07
CA ARG A 98 10.04 -39.90 0.39
C ARG A 98 11.39 -39.30 0.75
N ILE A 99 12.16 -40.00 1.56
CA ILE A 99 13.55 -39.63 1.86
C ILE A 99 14.41 -40.00 0.65
N VAL A 100 14.97 -39.00 -0.04
CA VAL A 100 15.95 -39.19 -1.12
C VAL A 100 17.34 -38.94 -0.54
N THR A 101 18.09 -40.01 -0.27
CA THR A 101 19.51 -39.91 0.09
C THR A 101 20.35 -39.86 -1.18
N HIS A 102 20.99 -38.72 -1.45
CA HIS A 102 22.07 -38.64 -2.43
C HIS A 102 23.34 -39.21 -1.80
N ARG A 103 23.80 -40.35 -2.29
CA ARG A 103 25.12 -40.90 -1.94
C ARG A 103 26.17 -40.03 -2.63
N LEU A 104 27.06 -39.40 -1.85
CA LEU A 104 28.25 -38.77 -2.40
C LEU A 104 29.17 -39.90 -2.84
N ASP A 105 29.33 -40.06 -4.15
CA ASP A 105 30.33 -40.97 -4.69
C ASP A 105 31.70 -40.47 -4.28
N SER A 106 32.36 -41.24 -3.41
CA SER A 106 33.73 -41.03 -3.00
C SER A 106 34.62 -41.08 -4.23
N ALA A 107 35.16 -39.94 -4.63
CA ALA A 107 36.28 -39.88 -5.55
C ALA A 107 37.45 -40.67 -4.94
N SER A 108 37.85 -41.75 -5.61
CA SER A 108 39.09 -42.49 -5.43
C SER A 108 39.29 -43.20 -6.76
N GLY A 109 40.36 -43.06 -7.51
CA GLY A 109 41.66 -42.40 -7.38
C GLY A 109 42.43 -42.82 -8.64
#